data_AF-A0A958A701-F1
#
_entry.id   AF-A0A958A701-F1
#
_cell.length_a   1.000
_cell.length_b   1.000
_cell.length_c   1.000
_cell.angle_alpha   90.00
_cell.angle_beta   90.00
_cell.angle_gamma   90.00
#
_symmetry.space_group_name_H-M   'P 1'
#
loop_
_entity.id
_entity.type
_entity.pdbx_description
1 polymer ?
#
loop_
_entity_poly.entity_id
_entity_poly.type
_entity_poly.pdbx_seq_one_letter_code
_entity_poly.pdbx_strand_id
1 'polypeptide(L)'
;MPFLVVALVLVLILAVGFGIIYLSTTLILKIFSLFVKSVFDQPINVTSAPITVKRSLREARHYAQLIRKTAQQHPAGPMQDRLALIIKPVDEWLANLDRLETALKKLYGQRNLTREIRQFSFEIEKLHRQLLSADEENLASLRSLLESKRKHQKALQQLQSFQNQAELRIQKIASDLGATHAEMLLVTAKGDFKDNRLQRLDENLQDQVTSLRDMISAMDEMGYGRAAN
;
A
#
# COMPACT_ATOMS: atom_id res chain seq x y z
N MET A 1 -21.69 54.98 -22.19
CA MET A 1 -20.38 54.33 -22.40
C MET A 1 -19.78 53.58 -21.18
N PRO A 2 -20.50 53.16 -20.10
CA PRO A 2 -19.88 52.30 -19.05
C PRO A 2 -20.17 50.79 -19.18
N PHE A 3 -21.20 50.37 -19.92
CA PHE A 3 -21.61 48.96 -20.00
C PHE A 3 -20.68 48.06 -20.83
N LEU A 4 -19.99 48.62 -21.82
CA LEU A 4 -19.06 47.85 -22.68
C LEU A 4 -17.77 47.44 -21.95
N VAL A 5 -17.31 48.24 -20.98
CA VAL A 5 -16.09 47.96 -20.21
C VAL A 5 -16.31 46.86 -19.18
N VAL A 6 -17.49 46.84 -18.54
CA VAL A 6 -17.85 45.83 -17.54
C VAL A 6 -18.06 44.45 -18.19
N ALA A 7 -18.66 44.40 -19.39
CA ALA A 7 -18.83 43.16 -20.13
C ALA A 7 -17.49 42.55 -20.56
N LEU A 8 -16.52 43.38 -20.97
CA LEU A 8 -15.19 42.91 -21.40
C LEU A 8 -14.36 42.36 -20.24
N VAL A 9 -14.48 42.95 -19.04
CA VAL A 9 -13.81 42.46 -17.82
C VAL A 9 -14.40 41.12 -17.36
N LEU A 10 -15.72 40.94 -17.44
CA LEU A 10 -16.38 39.67 -17.09
C LEU A 10 -16.01 38.52 -18.04
N VAL A 11 -15.89 38.79 -19.35
CA VAL A 11 -15.43 37.80 -20.33
C VAL A 11 -13.98 37.42 -20.10
N LEU A 12 -13.13 38.37 -19.69
CA LEU A 12 -11.72 38.11 -19.39
C LEU A 12 -11.53 37.29 -18.11
N ILE A 13 -12.35 37.53 -17.08
CA ILE A 13 -12.36 36.73 -15.84
C ILE A 13 -12.88 35.30 -16.11
N LEU A 14 -13.92 35.15 -16.94
CA LEU A 14 -14.43 33.84 -17.34
C LEU A 14 -13.44 33.07 -18.22
N ALA A 15 -12.70 33.75 -19.11
CA ALA A 15 -11.67 33.14 -19.95
C ALA A 15 -10.44 32.70 -19.15
N VAL A 16 -10.03 33.48 -18.14
CA VAL A 16 -8.95 33.10 -17.20
C VAL A 16 -9.40 31.94 -16.30
N GLY A 17 -10.65 31.95 -15.83
CA GLY A 17 -11.22 30.84 -15.04
C GLY A 17 -11.29 29.51 -15.82
N PHE A 18 -11.66 29.55 -17.10
CA PHE A 18 -11.73 28.36 -17.96
C PHE A 18 -10.33 27.86 -18.39
N GLY A 19 -9.38 28.78 -18.61
CA GLY A 19 -7.99 28.44 -18.91
C GLY A 19 -7.30 27.68 -17.78
N ILE A 20 -7.57 28.03 -16.53
CA ILE A 20 -7.01 27.35 -15.35
C ILE A 20 -7.57 25.92 -15.21
N ILE A 21 -8.85 25.71 -15.55
CA ILE A 21 -9.48 24.38 -15.49
C ILE A 21 -8.90 23.46 -16.58
N TYR A 22 -8.71 23.95 -17.81
CA TYR A 22 -8.16 23.15 -18.92
C TYR A 22 -6.65 22.87 -18.75
N LEU A 23 -5.90 23.81 -18.17
CA LEU A 23 -4.50 23.61 -17.84
C LEU A 23 -4.34 22.54 -16.74
N SER A 24 -5.28 22.44 -15.81
CA SER A 24 -5.25 21.42 -14.74
C SER A 24 -5.43 19.99 -15.25
N THR A 25 -6.34 19.74 -16.19
CA THR A 25 -6.63 18.39 -16.71
C THR A 25 -5.49 17.86 -17.57
N THR A 26 -4.88 18.73 -18.39
CA THR A 26 -3.73 18.34 -19.24
C THR A 26 -2.46 18.13 -18.42
N LEU A 27 -2.27 18.85 -17.31
CA LEU A 27 -1.18 18.60 -16.37
C LEU A 27 -1.32 17.22 -15.71
N ILE A 28 -2.52 16.89 -15.21
CA ILE A 28 -2.82 15.60 -14.55
C ILE A 28 -2.60 14.43 -15.52
N LEU A 29 -3.00 14.56 -16.79
CA LEU A 29 -2.78 13.53 -17.83
C LEU A 29 -1.31 13.37 -18.23
N LYS A 30 -0.52 14.45 -18.29
CA LYS A 30 0.93 14.37 -18.58
C LYS A 30 1.74 13.81 -17.40
N ILE A 31 1.34 14.12 -16.17
CA ILE A 31 1.95 13.55 -14.97
C ILE A 31 1.71 12.03 -14.94
N PHE A 32 0.53 11.57 -15.33
CA PHE A 32 0.20 10.13 -15.43
C PHE A 32 0.94 9.38 -16.54
N SER A 33 1.33 10.04 -17.64
CA SER A 33 2.11 9.38 -18.70
C SER A 33 3.62 9.34 -18.41
N LEU A 34 4.15 10.35 -17.70
CA LEU A 34 5.51 10.32 -17.14
C LEU A 34 5.65 9.29 -16.00
N PHE A 35 4.57 9.01 -15.27
CA PHE A 35 4.46 7.98 -14.22
C PHE A 35 4.79 6.55 -14.70
N VAL A 36 4.45 6.18 -15.94
CA VAL A 36 4.70 4.80 -16.41
C VAL A 36 6.18 4.53 -16.69
N LYS A 37 6.99 5.55 -17.00
CA LYS A 37 8.36 5.33 -17.51
C LYS A 37 9.46 5.37 -16.43
N SER A 38 9.28 6.15 -15.35
CA SER A 38 10.28 6.26 -14.27
C SER A 38 10.10 5.24 -13.13
N VAL A 39 8.92 4.61 -13.03
CA VAL A 39 8.57 3.64 -11.97
C VAL A 39 9.24 2.27 -12.17
N PHE A 40 9.71 1.92 -13.36
CA PHE A 40 10.20 0.56 -13.66
C PHE A 40 11.68 0.30 -13.36
N ASP A 41 12.47 1.31 -12.98
CA ASP A 41 13.94 1.17 -12.90
C ASP A 41 14.49 0.79 -11.52
N GLN A 42 13.66 0.70 -10.47
CA GLN A 42 14.13 0.21 -9.16
C GLN A 42 13.75 -1.26 -8.93
N PRO A 43 14.74 -2.16 -8.74
CA PRO A 43 14.45 -3.57 -8.51
C PRO A 43 13.78 -3.76 -7.14
N ILE A 44 12.55 -4.27 -7.14
CA ILE A 44 11.89 -4.76 -5.93
C ILE A 44 12.37 -6.18 -5.66
N ASN A 45 12.95 -6.44 -4.49
CA ASN A 45 13.54 -7.74 -4.15
C ASN A 45 12.50 -8.70 -3.51
N VAL A 46 11.29 -8.77 -4.08
CA VAL A 46 10.21 -9.65 -3.60
C VAL A 46 9.67 -10.55 -4.73
N THR A 47 10.54 -11.36 -5.35
CA THR A 47 10.23 -12.15 -6.56
C THR A 47 8.99 -13.03 -6.44
N SER A 48 8.69 -13.59 -5.26
CA SER A 48 7.55 -14.47 -5.01
C SER A 48 6.23 -13.76 -4.74
N ALA A 49 6.23 -12.46 -4.46
CA ALA A 49 5.01 -11.71 -4.15
C ALA A 49 4.13 -11.50 -5.41
N PRO A 50 2.80 -11.36 -5.22
CA PRO A 50 1.87 -10.99 -6.28
C PRO A 50 2.30 -9.73 -7.04
N ILE A 51 1.92 -9.63 -8.32
CA ILE A 51 2.24 -8.48 -9.18
C ILE A 51 1.66 -7.18 -8.60
N THR A 52 0.46 -7.27 -8.01
CA THR A 52 -0.24 -6.19 -7.31
C THR A 52 0.58 -5.65 -6.15
N VAL A 53 1.06 -6.52 -5.24
CA VAL A 53 1.94 -6.12 -4.12
C VAL A 53 3.19 -5.42 -4.63
N LYS A 54 3.87 -6.00 -5.64
CA LYS A 54 5.06 -5.38 -6.26
C LYS A 54 4.75 -4.01 -6.84
N ARG A 55 3.61 -3.85 -7.52
CA ARG A 55 3.19 -2.57 -8.09
C ARG A 55 2.98 -1.53 -6.99
N SER A 56 2.21 -1.87 -5.97
CA SER A 56 1.88 -0.95 -4.88
C SER A 56 3.10 -0.54 -4.05
N LEU A 57 4.06 -1.44 -3.82
CA LEU A 57 5.34 -1.07 -3.20
C LEU A 57 6.11 -0.03 -4.04
N ARG A 58 6.14 -0.22 -5.35
CA ARG A 58 6.80 0.69 -6.31
C ARG A 58 6.12 2.06 -6.32
N GLU A 59 4.80 2.08 -6.39
CA GLU A 59 3.99 3.31 -6.33
C GLU A 59 4.19 4.04 -5.01
N ALA A 60 4.11 3.33 -3.89
CA ALA A 60 4.33 3.91 -2.58
C ALA A 60 5.74 4.51 -2.46
N ARG A 61 6.78 3.80 -2.93
CA ARG A 61 8.16 4.30 -2.96
C ARG A 61 8.28 5.57 -3.78
N HIS A 62 7.68 5.55 -4.95
CA HIS A 62 7.68 6.69 -5.85
C HIS A 62 7.02 7.92 -5.22
N TYR A 63 5.81 7.77 -4.66
CA TYR A 63 5.10 8.89 -4.04
C TYR A 63 5.81 9.42 -2.80
N ALA A 64 6.38 8.56 -1.96
CA ALA A 64 7.22 8.98 -0.85
C ALA A 64 8.42 9.83 -1.33
N GLN A 65 9.12 9.41 -2.37
CA GLN A 65 10.21 10.19 -2.96
C GLN A 65 9.73 11.53 -3.55
N LEU A 66 8.56 11.57 -4.18
CA LEU A 66 7.98 12.81 -4.70
C LEU A 66 7.60 13.79 -3.58
N ILE A 67 6.96 13.31 -2.51
CA ILE A 67 6.64 14.14 -1.34
C ILE A 67 7.92 14.75 -0.76
N ARG A 68 8.95 13.92 -0.54
CA ARG A 68 10.25 14.36 -0.05
C ARG A 68 10.87 15.42 -0.95
N LYS A 69 10.87 15.21 -2.25
CA LYS A 69 11.43 16.14 -3.24
C LYS A 69 10.67 17.48 -3.23
N THR A 70 9.34 17.44 -3.27
CA THR A 70 8.50 18.64 -3.21
C THR A 70 8.74 19.42 -1.92
N ALA A 71 8.90 18.73 -0.78
CA ALA A 71 9.20 19.37 0.50
C ALA A 71 10.56 20.10 0.49
N GLN A 72 11.57 19.51 -0.15
CA GLN A 72 12.94 20.03 -0.20
C GLN A 72 13.15 21.15 -1.23
N GLN A 73 12.30 21.24 -2.26
CA GLN A 73 12.46 22.22 -3.35
C GLN A 73 12.12 23.66 -2.95
N HIS A 74 11.57 23.89 -1.76
CA HIS A 74 11.19 25.22 -1.33
C HIS A 74 12.37 26.00 -0.68
N PRO A 75 12.54 27.29 -1.03
CA PRO A 75 13.59 28.13 -0.44
C PRO A 75 13.48 28.22 1.08
N ALA A 76 14.61 28.49 1.73
CA ALA A 76 14.67 28.67 3.17
C ALA A 76 13.71 29.76 3.66
N GLY A 77 12.98 29.45 4.73
CA GLY A 77 11.98 30.32 5.35
C GLY A 77 10.93 29.54 6.13
N PRO A 78 9.94 30.22 6.74
CA PRO A 78 8.89 29.58 7.56
C PRO A 78 8.12 28.47 6.85
N MET A 79 8.09 28.53 5.51
CA MET A 79 7.50 27.52 4.65
C MET A 79 8.32 26.22 4.62
N GLN A 80 9.65 26.32 4.53
CA GLN A 80 10.55 25.17 4.58
C GLN A 80 10.44 24.46 5.93
N ASP A 81 10.39 25.22 7.03
CA ASP A 81 10.28 24.66 8.38
C ASP A 81 8.99 23.84 8.55
N ARG A 82 7.88 24.32 7.99
CA ARG A 82 6.60 23.60 8.02
C ARG A 82 6.59 22.37 7.12
N LEU A 83 7.18 22.45 5.93
CA LEU A 83 7.32 21.29 5.04
C LEU A 83 8.32 20.26 5.56
N ALA A 84 9.28 20.66 6.38
CA ALA A 84 10.23 19.76 7.02
C ALA A 84 9.54 18.78 7.98
N LEU A 85 8.39 19.15 8.57
CA LEU A 85 7.59 18.25 9.40
C LEU A 85 7.10 17.02 8.61
N ILE A 86 6.80 17.20 7.31
CA ILE A 86 6.34 16.14 6.40
C ILE A 86 7.50 15.21 5.98
N ILE A 87 8.75 15.73 5.96
CA ILE A 87 9.92 14.96 5.53
C ILE A 87 10.20 13.80 6.48
N LYS A 88 10.09 14.01 7.79
CA LYS A 88 10.45 13.00 8.78
C LYS A 88 9.61 11.73 8.67
N PRO A 89 8.26 11.76 8.66
CA PRO A 89 7.44 10.57 8.44
C PRO A 89 7.75 9.86 7.12
N VAL A 90 8.02 10.62 6.05
CA VAL A 90 8.35 10.07 4.73
C VAL A 90 9.70 9.35 4.74
N ASP A 91 10.72 9.92 5.38
CA ASP A 91 12.03 9.29 5.55
C ASP A 91 11.92 8.02 6.42
N GLU A 92 11.11 8.07 7.49
CA GLU A 92 10.80 6.88 8.30
C GLU A 92 10.08 5.80 7.48
N TRP A 93 9.14 6.17 6.61
CA TRP A 93 8.46 5.24 5.73
C TRP A 93 9.44 4.58 4.75
N LEU A 94 10.28 5.37 4.08
CA LEU A 94 11.30 4.88 3.14
C LEU A 94 12.29 3.92 3.82
N ALA A 95 12.70 4.23 5.07
CA ALA A 95 13.57 3.37 5.85
C ALA A 95 12.92 2.04 6.27
N ASN A 96 11.59 2.00 6.45
CA ASN A 96 10.86 0.78 6.78
C ASN A 96 10.55 -0.09 5.56
N LEU A 97 10.76 0.41 4.34
CA LEU A 97 10.43 -0.31 3.12
C LEU A 97 11.29 -1.57 2.92
N ASP A 98 12.58 -1.52 3.27
CA ASP A 98 13.46 -2.69 3.16
C ASP A 98 13.04 -3.79 4.15
N ARG A 99 12.55 -3.41 5.33
CA ARG A 99 11.98 -4.33 6.31
C ARG A 99 10.68 -4.95 5.79
N LEU A 100 9.81 -4.14 5.17
CA LEU A 100 8.60 -4.63 4.53
C LEU A 100 8.92 -5.61 3.39
N GLU A 101 9.86 -5.29 2.52
CA GLU A 101 10.28 -6.20 1.43
C GLU A 101 10.82 -7.53 1.98
N THR A 102 11.60 -7.48 3.06
CA THR A 102 12.12 -8.68 3.74
C THR A 102 11.00 -9.50 4.36
N ALA A 103 10.07 -8.87 5.07
CA ALA A 103 8.91 -9.52 5.67
C ALA A 103 8.01 -10.17 4.61
N LEU A 104 7.74 -9.47 3.50
CA LEU A 104 7.00 -9.99 2.36
C LEU A 104 7.70 -11.17 1.69
N LYS A 105 9.03 -11.12 1.57
CA LYS A 105 9.80 -12.25 1.04
C LYS A 105 9.66 -13.49 1.91
N LYS A 106 9.65 -13.35 3.24
CA LYS A 106 9.35 -14.48 4.14
C LYS A 106 7.90 -14.96 3.96
N LEU A 107 6.96 -14.04 3.93
CA LEU A 107 5.52 -14.33 3.83
C LEU A 107 5.13 -15.05 2.54
N TYR A 108 5.67 -14.63 1.40
CA TYR A 108 5.36 -15.17 0.06
C TYR A 108 6.41 -16.16 -0.46
N GLY A 109 7.59 -16.23 0.16
CA GLY A 109 8.73 -17.03 -0.33
C GLY A 109 8.56 -18.55 -0.21
N GLN A 110 7.55 -19.03 0.52
CA GLN A 110 7.39 -20.46 0.81
C GLN A 110 6.15 -21.05 0.14
N ARG A 111 6.41 -21.95 -0.83
CA ARG A 111 5.47 -22.88 -1.51
C ARG A 111 4.15 -22.26 -2.04
N ASN A 112 3.47 -22.96 -2.94
CA ASN A 112 2.20 -22.48 -3.48
C ASN A 112 1.07 -22.76 -2.47
N LEU A 113 0.76 -21.80 -1.62
CA LEU A 113 -0.24 -21.92 -0.55
C LEU A 113 -1.61 -22.40 -1.06
N THR A 114 -2.06 -21.88 -2.20
CA THR A 114 -3.32 -22.30 -2.85
C THR A 114 -3.29 -23.77 -3.27
N ARG A 115 -2.13 -24.29 -3.69
CA ARG A 115 -1.95 -25.71 -3.99
C ARG A 115 -1.99 -26.54 -2.72
N GLU A 116 -1.31 -26.12 -1.66
CA GLU A 116 -1.29 -26.82 -0.37
C GLU A 116 -2.69 -26.93 0.23
N ILE A 117 -3.42 -25.82 0.32
CA ILE A 117 -4.80 -25.81 0.84
C ILE A 117 -5.66 -26.82 0.07
N ARG A 118 -5.59 -26.83 -1.27
CA ARG A 118 -6.34 -27.79 -2.10
C ARG A 118 -5.94 -29.24 -1.85
N GLN A 119 -4.63 -29.50 -1.71
CA GLN A 119 -4.13 -30.84 -1.40
C GLN A 119 -4.67 -31.32 -0.04
N PHE A 120 -4.59 -30.49 1.00
CA PHE A 120 -5.11 -30.84 2.33
C PHE A 120 -6.63 -31.03 2.33
N SER A 121 -7.38 -30.23 1.58
CA SER A 121 -8.83 -30.45 1.40
C SER A 121 -9.12 -31.85 0.83
N PHE A 122 -8.37 -32.26 -0.19
CA PHE A 122 -8.52 -33.58 -0.79
C PHE A 122 -8.14 -34.72 0.17
N GLU A 123 -7.03 -34.55 0.91
CA GLU A 123 -6.58 -35.53 1.91
C GLU A 123 -7.59 -35.70 3.05
N ILE A 124 -8.16 -34.59 3.55
CA ILE A 124 -9.20 -34.58 4.58
C ILE A 124 -10.45 -35.32 4.10
N GLU A 125 -10.87 -35.04 2.87
CA GLU A 125 -12.04 -35.67 2.26
C GLU A 125 -11.81 -37.19 2.05
N LYS A 126 -10.59 -37.59 1.66
CA LYS A 126 -10.20 -39.00 1.60
C LYS A 126 -10.25 -39.67 2.98
N LEU A 127 -9.70 -39.02 4.00
CA LEU A 127 -9.73 -39.52 5.39
C LEU A 127 -11.16 -39.64 5.91
N HIS A 128 -12.04 -38.70 5.56
CA HIS A 128 -13.44 -38.76 5.94
C HIS A 128 -14.13 -40.00 5.37
N ARG A 129 -13.91 -40.30 4.08
CA ARG A 129 -14.42 -41.53 3.46
C ARG A 129 -13.86 -42.79 4.10
N GLN A 130 -12.57 -42.83 4.41
CA GLN A 130 -11.95 -43.98 5.10
C GLN A 130 -12.56 -44.22 6.48
N LEU A 131 -12.95 -43.15 7.18
CA LEU A 131 -13.58 -43.22 8.50
C LEU A 131 -14.98 -43.86 8.46
N LEU A 132 -15.68 -43.76 7.33
CA LEU A 132 -17.02 -44.37 7.14
C LEU A 132 -16.95 -45.90 7.00
N SER A 133 -15.79 -46.43 6.61
CA SER A 133 -15.56 -47.87 6.38
C SER A 133 -14.43 -48.41 7.26
N ALA A 134 -14.12 -47.74 8.38
CA ALA A 134 -13.02 -48.11 9.25
C ALA A 134 -13.46 -49.11 10.32
N ASP A 135 -12.61 -50.11 10.56
CA ASP A 135 -12.75 -51.01 11.70
C ASP A 135 -12.39 -50.30 13.03
N GLU A 136 -12.86 -50.85 14.14
CA GLU A 136 -12.73 -50.28 15.48
C GLU A 136 -11.27 -50.04 15.89
N GLU A 137 -10.35 -50.90 15.42
CA GLU A 137 -8.90 -50.79 15.65
C GLU A 137 -8.28 -49.55 14.97
N ASN A 138 -8.75 -49.18 13.77
CA ASN A 138 -8.19 -48.08 12.97
C ASN A 138 -8.89 -46.73 13.20
N LEU A 139 -10.09 -46.76 13.80
CA LEU A 139 -10.97 -45.61 13.96
C LEU A 139 -10.34 -44.48 14.80
N ALA A 140 -9.66 -44.82 15.90
CA ALA A 140 -8.98 -43.82 16.74
C ALA A 140 -7.84 -43.10 16.00
N SER A 141 -7.00 -43.86 15.29
CA SER A 141 -5.87 -43.34 14.51
C SER A 141 -6.33 -42.43 13.36
N LEU A 142 -7.38 -42.85 12.63
CA LEU A 142 -7.96 -42.05 11.54
C LEU A 142 -8.57 -40.74 12.05
N ARG A 143 -9.26 -40.77 13.20
CA ARG A 143 -9.80 -39.55 13.83
C ARG A 143 -8.70 -38.57 14.22
N SER A 144 -7.63 -39.05 14.86
CA SER A 144 -6.49 -38.22 15.26
C SER A 144 -5.81 -37.58 14.04
N LEU A 145 -5.56 -38.36 12.99
CA LEU A 145 -4.96 -37.85 11.75
C LEU A 145 -5.86 -36.81 11.07
N LEU A 146 -7.16 -37.07 11.00
CA LEU A 146 -8.14 -36.13 10.45
C LEU A 146 -8.15 -34.80 11.21
N GLU A 147 -8.12 -34.85 12.54
CA GLU A 147 -8.05 -33.65 13.38
C GLU A 147 -6.77 -32.86 13.13
N SER A 148 -5.62 -33.53 13.08
CA SER A 148 -4.34 -32.90 12.77
C SER A 148 -4.34 -32.24 11.39
N LYS A 149 -4.91 -32.91 10.37
CA LYS A 149 -5.02 -32.36 9.00
C LYS A 149 -5.94 -31.15 8.95
N ARG A 150 -7.08 -31.18 9.67
CA ARG A 150 -7.99 -30.03 9.79
C ARG A 150 -7.34 -28.84 10.47
N LYS A 151 -6.59 -29.04 11.55
CA LYS A 151 -5.81 -27.98 12.22
C LYS A 151 -4.80 -27.35 11.25
N HIS A 152 -4.06 -28.17 10.50
CA HIS A 152 -3.11 -27.67 9.51
C HIS A 152 -3.80 -26.89 8.39
N GLN A 153 -4.89 -27.39 7.82
CA GLN A 153 -5.65 -26.69 6.78
C GLN A 153 -6.16 -25.33 7.28
N LYS A 154 -6.68 -25.26 8.52
CA LYS A 154 -7.13 -24.02 9.14
C LYS A 154 -5.99 -23.00 9.26
N ALA A 155 -4.80 -23.43 9.67
CA ALA A 155 -3.62 -22.57 9.74
C ALA A 155 -3.22 -22.02 8.35
N LEU A 156 -3.24 -22.86 7.31
CA LEU A 156 -2.98 -22.42 5.93
C LEU A 156 -4.02 -21.40 5.43
N GLN A 157 -5.30 -21.58 5.77
CA GLN A 157 -6.36 -20.64 5.42
C GLN A 157 -6.21 -19.29 6.13
N GLN A 158 -5.82 -19.32 7.42
CA GLN A 158 -5.52 -18.09 8.17
C GLN A 158 -4.36 -17.33 7.53
N LEU A 159 -3.30 -18.04 7.12
CA LEU A 159 -2.19 -17.43 6.40
C LEU A 159 -2.62 -16.82 5.06
N GLN A 160 -3.48 -17.50 4.30
CA GLN A 160 -3.99 -16.97 3.03
C GLN A 160 -4.82 -15.69 3.25
N SER A 161 -5.68 -15.70 4.27
CA SER A 161 -6.44 -14.51 4.66
C SER A 161 -5.52 -13.34 5.03
N PHE A 162 -4.45 -13.62 5.79
CA PHE A 162 -3.46 -12.63 6.15
C PHE A 162 -2.71 -12.07 4.92
N GLN A 163 -2.30 -12.92 3.97
CA GLN A 163 -1.68 -12.48 2.71
C GLN A 163 -2.60 -11.55 1.92
N ASN A 164 -3.90 -11.86 1.83
CA ASN A 164 -4.87 -11.01 1.14
C ASN A 164 -5.05 -9.66 1.85
N GLN A 165 -5.10 -9.66 3.19
CA GLN A 165 -5.21 -8.44 3.97
C GLN A 165 -3.97 -7.56 3.84
N ALA A 166 -2.77 -8.17 3.88
CA ALA A 166 -1.51 -7.48 3.66
C ALA A 166 -1.49 -6.79 2.29
N GLU A 167 -1.89 -7.51 1.23
CA GLU A 167 -1.98 -6.96 -0.11
C GLU A 167 -2.89 -5.73 -0.18
N LEU A 168 -4.10 -5.81 0.39
CA LEU A 168 -5.04 -4.68 0.42
C LEU A 168 -4.49 -3.49 1.19
N ARG A 169 -3.82 -3.73 2.32
CA ARG A 169 -3.23 -2.63 3.11
C ARG A 169 -2.09 -1.95 2.38
N ILE A 170 -1.23 -2.68 1.67
CA ILE A 170 -0.14 -2.10 0.87
C ILE A 170 -0.71 -1.26 -0.27
N GLN A 171 -1.77 -1.74 -0.94
CA GLN A 171 -2.49 -0.97 -1.96
C GLN A 171 -3.06 0.33 -1.38
N LYS A 172 -3.69 0.26 -0.20
CA LYS A 172 -4.21 1.43 0.50
C LYS A 172 -3.11 2.44 0.81
N ILE A 173 -1.99 2.01 1.39
CA ILE A 173 -0.85 2.89 1.71
C ILE A 173 -0.32 3.59 0.46
N ALA A 174 -0.18 2.87 -0.65
CA ALA A 174 0.26 3.45 -1.93
C ALA A 174 -0.71 4.54 -2.43
N SER A 175 -2.02 4.27 -2.34
CA SER A 175 -3.06 5.23 -2.70
C SER A 175 -3.05 6.47 -1.80
N ASP A 176 -2.91 6.28 -0.49
CA ASP A 176 -2.90 7.37 0.49
C ASP A 176 -1.67 8.28 0.31
N LEU A 177 -0.50 7.71 0.01
CA LEU A 177 0.71 8.47 -0.34
C LEU A 177 0.51 9.27 -1.64
N GLY A 178 -0.13 8.67 -2.65
CA GLY A 178 -0.48 9.37 -3.89
C GLY A 178 -1.41 10.57 -3.64
N ALA A 179 -2.42 10.39 -2.78
CA ALA A 179 -3.32 11.47 -2.38
C ALA A 179 -2.58 12.57 -1.59
N THR A 180 -1.72 12.19 -0.65
CA THR A 180 -0.89 13.11 0.15
C THR A 180 0.00 13.96 -0.75
N HIS A 181 0.63 13.35 -1.76
CA HIS A 181 1.43 14.08 -2.75
C HIS A 181 0.58 15.07 -3.56
N ALA A 182 -0.60 14.65 -4.03
CA ALA A 182 -1.50 15.54 -4.76
C ALA A 182 -1.97 16.73 -3.92
N GLU A 183 -2.33 16.49 -2.66
CA GLU A 183 -2.70 17.55 -1.71
C GLU A 183 -1.53 18.49 -1.44
N MET A 184 -0.32 17.96 -1.30
CA MET A 184 0.89 18.77 -1.14
C MET A 184 1.10 19.70 -2.33
N LEU A 185 0.99 19.19 -3.57
CA LEU A 185 1.09 20.01 -4.77
C LEU A 185 0.05 21.14 -4.82
N LEU A 186 -1.18 20.86 -4.37
CA LEU A 186 -2.25 21.87 -4.30
C LEU A 186 -1.94 22.95 -3.26
N VAL A 187 -1.41 22.57 -2.10
CA VAL A 187 -0.99 23.52 -1.05
C VAL A 187 0.15 24.41 -1.58
N THR A 188 1.16 23.82 -2.21
CA THR A 188 2.30 24.57 -2.77
C THR A 188 1.87 25.48 -3.93
N ALA A 189 0.95 25.04 -4.79
CA ALA A 189 0.49 25.83 -5.93
C ALA A 189 -0.41 27.01 -5.54
N LYS A 190 -1.24 26.84 -4.50
CA LYS A 190 -2.15 27.89 -4.03
C LYS A 190 -1.49 28.88 -3.07
N GLY A 191 -0.35 28.53 -2.50
CA GLY A 191 0.23 29.29 -1.40
C GLY A 191 -0.64 29.28 -0.13
N ASP A 192 -1.60 28.34 0.00
CA ASP A 192 -2.55 28.25 1.11
C ASP A 192 -2.00 27.34 2.21
N PHE A 193 -1.18 27.91 3.10
CA PHE A 193 -0.43 27.20 4.15
C PHE A 193 -1.10 27.27 5.52
N LYS A 194 -2.44 27.23 5.57
CA LYS A 194 -3.17 27.12 6.84
C LYS A 194 -2.61 25.95 7.66
N ASP A 195 -2.27 26.20 8.91
CA ASP A 195 -1.68 25.21 9.82
C ASP A 195 -2.44 23.88 9.81
N ASN A 196 -3.77 23.96 9.82
CA ASN A 196 -4.64 22.78 9.83
C ASN A 196 -4.57 21.89 8.57
N ARG A 197 -4.10 22.40 7.41
CA ARG A 197 -3.92 21.55 6.21
C ARG A 197 -2.62 20.76 6.30
N LEU A 198 -1.52 21.42 6.65
CA LEU A 198 -0.20 20.79 6.77
C LEU A 198 -0.16 19.82 7.95
N GLN A 199 -0.78 20.19 9.07
CA GLN A 199 -0.93 19.30 10.22
C GLN A 199 -1.66 18.00 9.84
N ARG A 200 -2.76 18.08 9.08
CA ARG A 200 -3.47 16.87 8.62
C ARG A 200 -2.63 15.99 7.68
N LEU A 201 -1.79 16.59 6.85
CA LEU A 201 -0.87 15.82 5.99
C LEU A 201 0.17 15.07 6.83
N ASP A 202 0.73 15.73 7.84
CA ASP A 202 1.66 15.11 8.79
C ASP A 202 0.99 13.97 9.58
N GLU A 203 -0.19 14.22 10.18
CA GLU A 203 -0.98 13.21 10.90
C GLU A 203 -1.28 12.00 10.00
N ASN A 204 -1.75 12.22 8.77
CA ASN A 204 -2.03 11.15 7.82
C ASN A 204 -0.78 10.31 7.49
N LEU A 205 0.39 10.94 7.35
CA LEU A 205 1.64 10.23 7.07
C LEU A 205 2.13 9.44 8.29
N GLN A 206 1.99 10.00 9.49
CA GLN A 206 2.32 9.30 10.75
C GLN A 206 1.44 8.07 10.95
N ASP A 207 0.15 8.17 10.64
CA ASP A 207 -0.77 7.03 10.65
C ASP A 207 -0.36 5.96 9.63
N GLN A 208 0.07 6.35 8.44
CA GLN A 208 0.57 5.43 7.42
C GLN A 208 1.87 4.72 7.87
N VAL A 209 2.80 5.44 8.52
CA VAL A 209 4.03 4.86 9.07
C VAL A 209 3.72 3.87 10.19
N THR A 210 2.79 4.21 11.08
CA THR A 210 2.35 3.33 12.17
C THR A 210 1.70 2.06 11.62
N SER A 211 0.75 2.22 10.70
CA SER A 211 0.10 1.11 9.98
C SER A 211 1.09 0.20 9.26
N LEU A 212 2.14 0.77 8.66
CA LEU A 212 3.23 0.02 8.05
C LEU A 212 4.01 -0.81 9.08
N ARG A 213 4.41 -0.22 10.22
CA ARG A 213 5.15 -0.91 11.27
C ARG A 213 4.35 -2.04 11.90
N ASP A 214 3.07 -1.82 12.14
CA ASP A 214 2.16 -2.84 12.67
C ASP A 214 2.03 -4.00 11.70
N MET A 215 1.91 -3.70 10.40
CA MET A 215 1.87 -4.72 9.36
C MET A 215 3.16 -5.53 9.28
N ILE A 216 4.33 -4.87 9.33
CA ILE A 216 5.64 -5.55 9.34
C ILE A 216 5.73 -6.49 10.55
N SER A 217 5.33 -6.01 11.73
CA SER A 217 5.34 -6.79 12.97
C SER A 217 4.43 -8.02 12.87
N ALA A 218 3.22 -7.85 12.35
CA ALA A 218 2.30 -8.95 12.13
C ALA A 218 2.83 -9.95 11.08
N MET A 219 3.50 -9.49 10.03
CA MET A 219 4.11 -10.36 9.03
C MET A 219 5.26 -11.17 9.60
N ASP A 220 6.10 -10.56 10.44
CA ASP A 220 7.17 -11.27 11.13
C ASP A 220 6.61 -12.32 12.09
N GLU A 221 5.58 -11.99 12.90
CA GLU A 221 4.92 -12.95 13.79
C GLU A 221 4.36 -14.16 13.02
N MET A 222 3.64 -13.90 11.93
CA MET A 222 3.09 -14.96 11.06
C MET A 222 4.17 -15.76 10.33
N GLY A 223 5.29 -15.12 9.97
CA GLY A 223 6.44 -15.75 9.35
C GLY A 223 7.21 -16.67 10.30
N TYR A 224 7.39 -16.24 11.56
CA TYR A 224 8.06 -17.03 12.60
C TYR A 224 7.20 -18.18 13.11
N GLY A 225 5.88 -17.98 13.27
CA GLY A 225 4.96 -19.03 13.72
C GLY A 225 4.90 -20.25 12.79
N ARG A 226 5.34 -20.11 11.53
CA ARG A 226 5.44 -21.21 10.57
C ARG A 226 6.77 -21.98 10.63
N ALA A 227 7.86 -21.36 11.10
CA ALA A 227 9.15 -22.04 11.23
C ALA A 227 9.21 -22.97 12.45
N ALA A 228 8.33 -22.76 13.44
CA ALA A 228 8.30 -23.50 14.70
C ALA A 228 7.30 -24.67 14.73
N ASN A 229 6.55 -24.92 13.65
CA ASN A 229 5.56 -26.00 13.50
C ASN A 229 5.88 -26.87 12.29
#